data_AF-A0A661RLK9-F1
#
_entry.id   AF-A0A661RLK9-F1
#
_cell.length_a   1.000
_cell.length_b   1.000
_cell.length_c   1.000
_cell.angle_alpha   90.00
_cell.angle_beta   90.00
_cell.angle_gamma   90.00
#
_symmetry.space_group_name_H-M   'P 1'
#
loop_
_entity.id
_entity.type
_entity.pdbx_description
1 polymer ?
#
loop_
_entity_poly.entity_id
_entity_poly.type
_entity_poly.pdbx_seq_one_letter_code
_entity_poly.pdbx_strand_id
1 'polypeptide(L)'
;PTQNRSLQKRIGEEHLLLSQFAVGSKVSPGNFPLRNRTMALLSDATIIIEAGKASGTQHQGWEVLRLGRPLFILNTVIEAGFEWAVKMLNYGAILLTDQKELYEFLPIHMDEVSGEQAFCGHFPLGGFK
;
A
#
# COMPACT_ATOMS: atom_id res chain seq x y z
N PRO A 1 -1.82 15.77 -9.13
CA PRO A 1 -2.68 16.93 -9.41
C PRO A 1 -1.82 18.19 -9.57
N THR A 2 -2.33 19.26 -10.19
CA THR A 2 -1.55 20.49 -10.47
C THR A 2 -1.02 21.14 -9.19
N GLN A 3 -1.82 21.11 -8.12
CA GLN A 3 -1.47 21.63 -6.80
C GLN A 3 -0.22 20.97 -6.21
N ASN A 4 0.09 19.73 -6.61
CA ASN A 4 1.24 18.98 -6.10
C ASN A 4 2.48 19.10 -7.02
N ARG A 5 2.51 20.06 -7.95
CA ARG A 5 3.62 20.21 -8.93
C ARG A 5 4.98 20.37 -8.26
N SER A 6 5.07 21.21 -7.23
CA SER A 6 6.31 21.44 -6.49
C SER A 6 6.80 20.17 -5.80
N LEU A 7 5.88 19.45 -5.14
CA LEU A 7 6.17 18.17 -4.49
C LEU A 7 6.62 17.10 -5.50
N GLN A 8 5.92 16.97 -6.62
CA GLN A 8 6.28 16.01 -7.67
C GLN A 8 7.67 16.30 -8.24
N LYS A 9 8.00 17.58 -8.46
CA LYS A 9 9.33 17.99 -8.93
C LYS A 9 10.40 17.58 -7.93
N ARG A 10 10.22 17.90 -6.65
CA ARG A 10 11.15 17.51 -5.58
C ARG A 10 11.35 16.00 -5.49
N ILE A 11 10.26 15.21 -5.55
CA ILE A 11 10.34 13.74 -5.57
C ILE A 11 11.12 13.24 -6.80
N GLY A 12 10.95 13.86 -7.96
CA GLY A 12 11.67 13.47 -9.16
C GLY A 12 13.16 13.86 -9.18
N GLU A 13 13.54 14.91 -8.45
CA GLU A 13 14.93 15.41 -8.39
C GLU A 13 15.72 14.76 -7.23
N GLU A 14 15.10 14.56 -6.08
CA GLU A 14 15.77 14.11 -4.84
C GLU A 14 15.47 12.64 -4.49
N HIS A 15 14.46 12.04 -5.10
CA HIS A 15 13.98 10.69 -4.78
C HIS A 15 13.67 9.91 -6.07
N LEU A 16 12.63 9.07 -6.04
CA LEU A 16 12.21 8.25 -7.16
C LEU A 16 10.75 8.55 -7.54
N LEU A 17 10.55 8.93 -8.79
CA LEU A 17 9.24 9.10 -9.40
C LEU A 17 9.08 8.10 -10.56
N LEU A 18 8.21 7.12 -10.39
CA LEU A 18 7.94 6.09 -11.41
C LEU A 18 6.59 6.30 -12.10
N SER A 19 6.53 5.94 -13.39
CA SER A 19 5.29 5.90 -14.18
C SER A 19 5.34 4.73 -15.15
N GLN A 20 4.26 3.95 -15.20
CA GLN A 20 4.05 2.90 -16.22
C GLN A 20 3.50 3.44 -17.55
N PHE A 21 3.15 4.74 -17.60
CA PHE A 21 2.56 5.38 -18.77
C PHE A 21 3.62 6.09 -19.59
N ALA A 22 3.48 6.04 -20.92
CA ALA A 22 4.39 6.70 -21.85
C ALA A 22 4.42 8.22 -21.67
N VAL A 23 5.57 8.84 -21.99
CA VAL A 23 5.74 10.30 -21.96
C VAL A 23 4.67 10.97 -22.83
N GLY A 24 4.03 12.02 -22.30
CA GLY A 24 2.95 12.74 -23.00
C GLY A 24 1.56 12.11 -22.88
N SER A 25 1.42 10.95 -22.23
CA SER A 25 0.11 10.34 -22.01
C SER A 25 -0.84 11.24 -21.21
N LYS A 26 -2.08 11.37 -21.67
CA LYS A 26 -3.12 12.13 -20.95
C LYS A 26 -3.60 11.33 -19.73
N VAL A 27 -3.85 12.03 -18.63
CA VAL A 27 -4.44 11.45 -17.43
C VAL A 27 -5.92 11.16 -17.67
N SER A 28 -6.35 9.93 -17.40
CA SER A 28 -7.76 9.52 -17.44
C SER A 28 -8.17 8.85 -16.11
N PRO A 29 -9.46 8.78 -15.76
CA PRO A 29 -9.92 8.05 -14.58
C PRO A 29 -9.46 6.59 -14.52
N GLY A 30 -9.33 5.93 -15.67
CA GLY A 30 -8.83 4.55 -15.75
C GLY A 30 -7.35 4.39 -15.38
N ASN A 31 -6.58 5.47 -15.41
CA ASN A 31 -5.16 5.44 -15.07
C ASN A 31 -4.94 5.24 -13.56
N PHE A 32 -5.89 5.66 -12.70
CA PHE A 32 -5.71 5.60 -11.24
C PHE A 32 -5.71 4.16 -10.71
N PRO A 33 -6.67 3.28 -11.07
CA PRO A 33 -6.60 1.87 -10.67
C PRO A 33 -5.34 1.17 -11.17
N LEU A 34 -4.93 1.43 -12.42
CA LEU A 34 -3.72 0.85 -13.00
C LEU A 34 -2.45 1.28 -12.23
N ARG A 35 -2.36 2.56 -11.86
CA ARG A 35 -1.28 3.09 -11.03
C ARG A 35 -1.30 2.47 -9.64
N ASN A 36 -2.46 2.35 -9.01
CA ASN A 36 -2.60 1.77 -7.67
C ASN A 36 -2.16 0.29 -7.65
N ARG A 37 -2.46 -0.48 -8.70
CA ARG A 37 -1.96 -1.85 -8.86
C ARG A 37 -0.43 -1.88 -8.91
N THR A 38 0.20 -0.98 -9.66
CA THR A 38 1.66 -0.87 -9.71
C THR A 38 2.25 -0.53 -8.34
N MET A 39 1.62 0.38 -7.57
CA MET A 39 2.05 0.64 -6.18
C MET A 39 1.99 -0.63 -5.32
N ALA A 40 0.87 -1.37 -5.37
CA ALA A 40 0.72 -2.61 -4.61
C ALA A 40 1.72 -3.71 -5.00
N LEU A 41 2.14 -3.76 -6.27
CA LEU A 41 3.15 -4.72 -6.75
C LEU A 41 4.57 -4.37 -6.33
N LEU A 42 4.88 -3.07 -6.21
CA LEU A 42 6.19 -2.57 -5.80
C LEU A 42 6.37 -2.54 -4.28
N SER A 43 5.28 -2.48 -3.51
CA SER A 43 5.32 -2.46 -2.06
C SER A 43 5.33 -3.87 -1.45
N ASP A 44 6.12 -4.05 -0.39
CA ASP A 44 6.07 -5.27 0.42
C ASP A 44 4.78 -5.36 1.24
N ALA A 45 4.23 -4.22 1.64
CA ALA A 45 2.94 -4.10 2.32
C ALA A 45 2.24 -2.78 2.01
N THR A 46 0.94 -2.72 2.21
CA THR A 46 0.15 -1.48 2.14
C THR A 46 -0.54 -1.21 3.47
N ILE A 47 -0.56 0.06 3.88
CA ILE A 47 -1.22 0.50 5.12
C ILE A 47 -2.28 1.55 4.78
N ILE A 48 -3.51 1.34 5.25
CA ILE A 48 -4.59 2.31 5.18
C ILE A 48 -4.67 3.05 6.51
N ILE A 49 -4.22 4.32 6.51
CA ILE A 49 -4.16 5.17 7.70
C ILE A 49 -5.46 5.97 7.88
N GLU A 50 -6.03 6.46 6.77
CA GLU A 50 -7.27 7.24 6.74
C GLU A 50 -8.09 6.85 5.52
N ALA A 51 -9.42 6.97 5.63
CA ALA A 51 -10.32 6.75 4.50
C ALA A 51 -11.48 7.74 4.49
N GLY A 52 -11.82 8.21 3.28
CA GLY A 52 -13.06 8.93 3.02
C GLY A 52 -14.19 7.99 2.59
N LYS A 53 -15.43 8.51 2.58
CA LYS A 53 -16.67 7.74 2.35
C LYS A 53 -16.70 6.86 1.09
N ALA A 54 -15.93 7.15 0.04
CA ALA A 54 -15.59 6.21 -1.03
C ALA A 54 -14.65 6.87 -2.06
N SER A 55 -13.69 6.10 -2.62
CA SER A 55 -13.52 5.90 -4.08
C SER A 55 -12.12 5.42 -4.49
N GLY A 56 -11.03 5.80 -3.81
CA GLY A 56 -9.67 5.35 -4.17
C GLY A 56 -9.11 4.24 -3.26
N THR A 57 -9.18 4.49 -1.95
CA THR A 57 -8.59 3.65 -0.91
C THR A 57 -9.17 2.24 -0.87
N GLN A 58 -10.50 2.12 -0.95
CA GLN A 58 -11.19 0.83 -0.96
C GLN A 58 -10.75 -0.04 -2.15
N HIS A 59 -10.65 0.54 -3.35
CA HIS A 59 -10.22 -0.21 -4.54
C HIS A 59 -8.79 -0.71 -4.40
N GLN A 60 -7.90 0.12 -3.85
CA GLN A 60 -6.52 -0.28 -3.59
C GLN A 60 -6.43 -1.39 -2.55
N GLY A 61 -7.18 -1.32 -1.44
CA GLY A 61 -7.19 -2.38 -0.43
C GLY A 61 -7.61 -3.74 -1.02
N TRP A 62 -8.67 -3.77 -1.84
CA TRP A 62 -9.08 -5.00 -2.51
C TRP A 62 -8.06 -5.51 -3.52
N GLU A 63 -7.37 -4.61 -4.22
CA GLU A 63 -6.30 -4.98 -5.14
C GLU A 63 -5.13 -5.63 -4.41
N VAL A 64 -4.71 -5.06 -3.28
CA VAL A 64 -3.63 -5.58 -2.42
C VAL A 64 -3.98 -7.00 -1.93
N LEU A 65 -5.19 -7.19 -1.40
CA LEU A 65 -5.66 -8.52 -0.97
C LEU A 65 -5.69 -9.52 -2.14
N ARG A 66 -6.16 -9.12 -3.31
CA ARG A 66 -6.20 -10.00 -4.50
C ARG A 66 -4.81 -10.41 -4.98
N LEU A 67 -3.82 -9.54 -4.80
CA LEU A 67 -2.43 -9.83 -5.11
C LEU A 67 -1.75 -10.69 -4.02
N GLY A 68 -2.46 -11.05 -2.95
CA GLY A 68 -1.90 -11.80 -1.82
C GLY A 68 -0.85 -11.00 -1.04
N ARG A 69 -0.91 -9.66 -1.10
CA ARG A 69 0.03 -8.78 -0.42
C ARG A 69 -0.51 -8.40 0.97
N PRO A 70 0.36 -8.23 1.99
CA PRO A 70 -0.05 -7.75 3.30
C PRO A 70 -0.78 -6.40 3.21
N LEU A 71 -2.00 -6.37 3.75
CA LEU A 71 -2.81 -5.16 3.90
C LEU A 71 -3.03 -4.89 5.38
N PHE A 72 -2.63 -3.72 5.83
CA PHE A 72 -2.87 -3.23 7.17
C PHE A 72 -3.92 -2.12 7.16
N ILE A 73 -4.79 -2.11 8.17
CA ILE A 73 -5.82 -1.09 8.35
C ILE A 73 -5.72 -0.57 9.77
N LEU A 74 -5.56 0.75 9.91
CA LEU A 74 -5.49 1.38 11.23
C LEU A 74 -6.86 1.34 11.91
N ASN A 75 -6.89 1.12 13.23
CA ASN A 75 -8.14 1.01 14.00
C ASN A 75 -9.09 2.20 13.83
N THR A 76 -8.56 3.41 13.64
CA THR A 76 -9.35 4.63 13.37
C THR A 76 -10.24 4.50 12.13
N VAL A 77 -9.82 3.72 11.12
CA VAL A 77 -10.60 3.46 9.90
C VAL A 77 -11.76 2.51 10.18
N ILE A 78 -11.57 1.55 11.11
CA ILE A 78 -12.63 0.65 11.55
C ILE A 78 -13.65 1.42 12.40
N GLU A 79 -13.18 2.23 13.34
CA GLU A 79 -14.02 3.08 14.21
C GLU A 79 -14.85 4.10 13.41
N ALA A 80 -14.35 4.55 12.25
CA ALA A 80 -15.11 5.40 11.34
C ALA A 80 -16.34 4.70 10.70
N GLY A 81 -16.53 3.40 10.94
CA GLY A 81 -17.74 2.66 10.57
C GLY A 81 -17.82 2.25 9.11
N PHE A 82 -16.68 2.08 8.43
CA PHE A 82 -16.65 1.66 7.04
C PHE A 82 -16.85 0.13 6.90
N GLU A 83 -18.02 -0.29 6.41
CA GLU A 83 -18.34 -1.71 6.18
C GLU A 83 -17.29 -2.43 5.32
N TRP A 84 -16.75 -1.75 4.32
CA TRP A 84 -15.73 -2.33 3.45
C TRP A 84 -14.42 -2.63 4.18
N ALA A 85 -14.07 -1.83 5.19
CA ALA A 85 -12.84 -2.01 5.96
C ALA A 85 -12.98 -3.24 6.87
N VAL A 86 -14.12 -3.36 7.55
CA VAL A 86 -14.48 -4.56 8.33
C VAL A 86 -14.51 -5.79 7.43
N LYS A 87 -15.06 -5.67 6.21
CA LYS A 87 -15.05 -6.76 5.24
C LYS A 87 -13.62 -7.16 4.89
N MET A 88 -12.70 -6.23 4.64
CA MET A 88 -11.30 -6.56 4.33
C MET A 88 -10.62 -7.35 5.45
N LEU A 89 -10.91 -7.09 6.73
CA LEU A 89 -10.40 -7.89 7.85
C LEU A 89 -10.80 -9.36 7.72
N ASN A 90 -12.05 -9.63 7.32
CA ASN A 90 -12.54 -10.98 7.08
C ASN A 90 -11.87 -11.68 5.88
N TYR A 91 -11.23 -10.92 4.98
CA TYR A 91 -10.48 -11.42 3.82
C TYR A 91 -8.96 -11.41 4.06
N GLY A 92 -8.50 -11.24 5.31
CA GLY A 92 -7.10 -11.35 5.68
C GLY A 92 -6.34 -10.03 5.79
N ALA A 93 -7.02 -8.88 5.79
CA ALA A 93 -6.39 -7.64 6.22
C ALA A 93 -6.11 -7.67 7.73
N ILE A 94 -5.03 -7.02 8.14
CA ILE A 94 -4.54 -6.99 9.51
C ILE A 94 -4.94 -5.67 10.15
N LEU A 95 -5.57 -5.73 11.32
CA LEU A 95 -5.86 -4.54 12.12
C LEU A 95 -4.58 -4.08 12.80
N LEU A 96 -4.24 -2.80 12.67
CA LEU A 96 -3.19 -2.16 13.47
C LEU A 96 -3.84 -1.29 14.53
N THR A 97 -3.54 -1.59 15.79
CA THR A 97 -3.95 -0.76 16.94
C THR A 97 -2.87 0.26 17.31
N ASP A 98 -1.60 -0.13 17.24
CA ASP A 98 -0.44 0.75 17.38
C ASP A 98 0.42 0.69 16.10
N GLN A 99 0.99 1.82 15.68
CA GLN A 99 1.95 1.87 14.58
C GLN A 99 3.22 1.07 14.87
N LYS A 100 3.57 0.85 16.14
CA LYS A 100 4.74 0.07 16.55
C LYS A 100 4.64 -1.41 16.14
N GLU A 101 3.42 -1.94 16.10
CA GLU A 101 3.17 -3.33 15.65
C GLU A 101 3.66 -3.55 14.21
N LEU A 102 3.70 -2.49 13.38
CA LEU A 102 4.20 -2.58 12.01
C LEU A 102 5.63 -3.13 11.93
N TYR A 103 6.48 -2.78 12.89
CA TYR A 103 7.88 -3.22 12.90
C TYR A 103 8.02 -4.71 13.20
N GLU A 104 7.01 -5.34 13.79
CA GLU A 104 6.99 -6.79 14.02
C GLU A 104 6.63 -7.55 12.74
N PHE A 105 5.86 -6.92 11.84
CA PHE A 105 5.38 -7.52 10.59
C PHE A 105 6.28 -7.28 9.39
N LEU A 106 6.97 -6.14 9.35
CA LEU A 106 7.89 -5.84 8.26
C LEU A 106 9.29 -6.32 8.67
N PRO A 107 9.87 -7.31 7.97
CA PRO A 107 11.29 -7.59 8.09
C PRO A 107 12.02 -6.39 7.48
N ILE A 108 12.25 -5.37 8.29
CA ILE A 108 13.07 -4.24 7.90
C ILE A 108 14.46 -4.82 7.67
N HIS A 109 14.84 -5.03 6.42
CA HIS A 109 16.25 -5.09 6.06
C HIS A 109 16.78 -3.68 6.33
N MET A 110 17.17 -3.43 7.58
CA MET A 110 18.23 -2.47 7.84
C MET A 110 19.51 -3.15 7.35
N ASP A 111 19.68 -3.17 6.02
CA ASP A 111 21.01 -3.36 5.47
C ASP A 111 21.80 -2.12 5.91
N GLU A 112 22.53 -2.25 7.01
CA GLU A 112 23.86 -1.66 7.01
C GLU A 112 24.53 -2.16 5.74
N VAL A 113 25.05 -1.23 4.94
CA VAL A 113 25.75 -1.53 3.69
C VAL A 113 27.00 -2.36 4.00
N SER A 114 26.83 -3.66 4.17
CA SER A 114 27.88 -4.68 4.15
C SER A 114 27.20 -6.01 3.91
N GLY A 115 27.63 -6.69 2.85
CA GLY A 115 26.90 -7.78 2.22
C GLY A 115 26.54 -8.96 3.12
N GLU A 116 25.61 -9.76 2.56
CA GLU A 116 25.26 -11.13 2.94
C GLU A 116 24.22 -11.29 4.07
N GLN A 117 22.93 -11.36 3.70
CA GLN A 117 22.08 -12.57 3.80
C GLN A 117 20.61 -12.22 3.53
N ALA A 118 20.08 -12.71 2.40
CA ALA A 118 18.64 -12.66 2.13
C ALA A 118 17.93 -13.68 3.04
N PHE A 119 17.20 -13.19 4.05
CA PHE A 119 16.37 -14.04 4.89
C PHE A 119 14.93 -14.07 4.33
N CYS A 120 14.48 -15.26 3.93
CA CYS A 120 13.13 -15.51 3.45
C CYS A 120 12.17 -15.56 4.65
N GLY A 121 11.69 -14.40 5.11
CA GLY A 121 10.65 -14.31 6.13
C GLY A 121 9.37 -14.99 5.65
N HIS A 122 9.01 -16.11 6.26
CA HIS A 122 7.74 -16.78 6.04
C HIS A 122 6.62 -15.92 6.63
N PHE A 123 5.99 -15.09 5.78
CA PHE A 123 4.67 -14.57 6.12
C PHE A 123 3.74 -15.77 6.31
N PRO A 124 2.99 -15.87 7.41
CA PRO A 124 1.95 -16.88 7.51
C PRO A 124 0.96 -16.58 6.40
N LEU A 125 1.08 -17.31 5.29
CA LEU A 125 0.05 -17.40 4.27
C LEU A 125 -1.11 -18.15 4.92
N GLY A 126 -1.86 -17.45 5.77
CA GLY A 126 -3.16 -17.89 6.22
C GLY A 126 -3.96 -18.19 4.96
N GLY A 127 -4.34 -19.46 4.80
CA GLY A 127 -4.94 -19.98 3.58
C GLY A 127 -6.05 -19.06 3.08
N PHE A 128 -5.74 -18.33 2.01
CA PHE A 128 -6.72 -17.58 1.24
C PHE A 128 -7.68 -18.62 0.64
N LYS A 129 -8.88 -18.72 1.21
CA LYS A 129 -9.99 -19.49 0.63
C LYS A 129 -10.63 -18.72 -0.52
#